data_AF-A0A8T5T1D2-F1
#
_entry.id   AF-A0A8T5T1D2-F1
#
_cell.length_a   1.000
_cell.length_b   1.000
_cell.length_c   1.000
_cell.angle_alpha   90.00
_cell.angle_beta   90.00
_cell.angle_gamma   90.00
#
_symmetry.space_group_name_H-M   'P 1'
#
loop_
_entity.id
_entity.type
_entity.pdbx_description
1 polymer ?
#
loop_
_entity_poly.entity_id
_entity_poly.type
_entity_poly.pdbx_seq_one_letter_code
_entity_poly.pdbx_strand_id
1 'polypeptide(L)'
;MPIPDSILAKEYSLVMERAYAFEPIDGNLTKWRGFVSAISDEGEIPIEVEISLPNTFPDDPPEIEILTPITHPNINTEGFLEMRVLARWRPSYHLFQVIVEVIRLFSKVPARKDTTGPKWEASENQLDPLIAQKEQLSIILQNKKKELTDVQSKKSSQISTRTLNQEKKKHFEDEILNVENELFAIESQFEDYEISSLEFAKKFFMLKKRLYLLEAKS
;
A
#
# COMPACT_ATOMS: atom_id res chain seq x y z
N MET A 1 17.44 -14.73 7.75
CA MET A 1 16.29 -15.58 8.09
C MET A 1 15.17 -15.19 7.13
N PRO A 2 14.35 -16.10 6.60
CA PRO A 2 13.21 -15.71 5.76
C PRO A 2 12.18 -14.91 6.57
N ILE A 3 11.43 -14.03 5.90
CA ILE A 3 10.36 -13.24 6.52
C ILE A 3 9.29 -14.21 7.07
N PRO A 4 8.81 -14.05 8.31
CA PRO A 4 7.76 -14.91 8.87
C PRO A 4 6.45 -14.86 8.07
N ASP A 5 5.84 -16.02 7.80
CA ASP A 5 4.58 -16.15 7.05
C ASP A 5 3.44 -15.32 7.64
N SER A 6 3.40 -15.15 8.97
CA SER A 6 2.39 -14.33 9.63
C SER A 6 2.48 -12.85 9.23
N ILE A 7 3.69 -12.35 8.97
CA ILE A 7 3.92 -10.98 8.50
C ILE A 7 3.49 -10.87 7.05
N LEU A 8 3.93 -11.79 6.19
CA LEU A 8 3.55 -11.80 4.77
C LEU A 8 2.02 -11.89 4.58
N ALA A 9 1.35 -12.74 5.35
CA ALA A 9 -0.11 -12.87 5.31
C ALA A 9 -0.81 -11.59 5.80
N LYS A 10 -0.27 -10.94 6.83
CA LYS A 10 -0.78 -9.65 7.32
C LYS A 10 -0.64 -8.57 6.24
N GLU A 11 0.56 -8.39 5.68
CA GLU A 11 0.80 -7.41 4.62
C GLU A 11 -0.09 -7.66 3.40
N TYR A 12 -0.22 -8.92 2.98
CA TYR A 12 -1.13 -9.28 1.90
C TYR A 12 -2.58 -8.85 2.19
N SER A 13 -3.10 -9.17 3.38
CA SER A 13 -4.45 -8.76 3.77
C SER A 13 -4.61 -7.25 3.77
N LEU A 14 -3.60 -6.50 4.24
CA LEU A 14 -3.66 -5.04 4.31
C LEU A 14 -3.64 -4.41 2.92
N VAL A 15 -2.76 -4.88 2.03
CA VAL A 15 -2.68 -4.39 0.64
C VAL A 15 -3.97 -4.70 -0.10
N MET A 16 -4.50 -5.92 0.02
CA MET A 16 -5.77 -6.31 -0.60
C MET A 16 -6.97 -5.56 -0.03
N GLU A 17 -6.91 -5.00 1.18
CA GLU A 17 -8.01 -4.21 1.73
C GLU A 17 -7.90 -2.72 1.33
N ARG A 18 -6.67 -2.20 1.27
CA ARG A 18 -6.40 -0.74 1.27
C ARG A 18 -5.67 -0.22 0.03
N ALA A 19 -5.01 -1.06 -0.76
CA ALA A 19 -4.14 -0.65 -1.86
C ALA A 19 -4.14 -1.66 -3.03
N TYR A 20 -5.30 -1.79 -3.71
CA TYR A 20 -5.55 -2.73 -4.82
C TYR A 20 -4.70 -2.52 -6.10
N ALA A 21 -3.75 -1.57 -6.10
CA ALA A 21 -2.95 -1.27 -7.30
C ALA A 21 -1.77 -2.23 -7.51
N PHE A 22 -1.48 -3.10 -6.54
CA PHE A 22 -0.33 -4.01 -6.55
C PHE A 22 -0.75 -5.45 -6.25
N GLU A 23 -0.14 -6.39 -6.96
CA GLU A 23 -0.34 -7.83 -6.79
C GLU A 23 0.99 -8.57 -6.59
N PRO A 24 1.01 -9.71 -5.89
CA PRO A 24 2.20 -10.54 -5.75
C PRO A 24 2.65 -11.14 -7.10
N ILE A 25 3.95 -11.13 -7.38
CA ILE A 25 4.51 -11.71 -8.60
C ILE A 25 4.56 -13.24 -8.45
N ASP A 26 3.86 -13.97 -9.31
CA ASP A 26 3.80 -15.45 -9.30
C ASP A 26 3.42 -16.05 -7.94
N GLY A 27 2.62 -15.34 -7.15
CA GLY A 27 2.22 -15.73 -5.79
C GLY A 27 3.33 -15.56 -4.74
N ASN A 28 4.49 -15.01 -5.11
CA ASN A 28 5.54 -14.67 -4.17
C ASN A 28 5.19 -13.40 -3.37
N LEU A 29 4.83 -13.55 -2.10
CA LEU A 29 4.45 -12.44 -1.22
C LEU A 29 5.63 -11.51 -0.85
N THR A 30 6.87 -11.82 -1.24
CA THR A 30 8.01 -10.93 -1.05
C THR A 30 8.25 -10.01 -2.25
N LYS A 31 7.51 -10.19 -3.35
CA LYS A 31 7.65 -9.41 -4.58
C LYS A 31 6.28 -8.97 -5.07
N TRP A 32 6.12 -7.68 -5.28
CA TRP A 32 4.85 -7.06 -5.64
C TRP A 32 5.03 -6.23 -6.89
N ARG A 33 4.04 -6.23 -7.78
CA ARG A 33 4.07 -5.45 -8.99
C ARG A 33 2.75 -4.74 -9.20
N GLY A 34 2.81 -3.51 -9.68
CA GLY A 34 1.65 -2.67 -9.86
C GLY A 34 1.90 -1.53 -10.84
N PHE A 35 0.82 -0.81 -11.12
CA PHE A 35 0.86 0.39 -11.96
C PHE A 35 0.39 1.59 -11.17
N VAL A 36 1.08 2.71 -11.34
CA VAL A 36 0.71 4.02 -10.78
C VAL A 36 0.58 5.05 -11.89
N SER A 37 -0.39 5.96 -11.76
CA SER A 37 -0.49 7.11 -12.66
C SER A 37 0.44 8.22 -12.18
N ALA A 38 1.34 8.66 -13.04
CA ALA A 38 2.17 9.83 -12.79
C ALA A 38 1.76 11.00 -13.66
N ILE A 39 1.78 12.20 -13.08
CA ILE A 39 1.66 13.42 -13.87
C ILE A 39 2.92 13.64 -14.72
N SER A 40 2.76 14.13 -15.93
CA SER A 40 3.86 14.51 -16.84
C SER A 40 3.46 15.73 -17.66
N ASP A 41 4.40 16.30 -18.41
CA ASP A 41 4.16 17.43 -19.31
C ASP A 41 3.12 17.10 -20.41
N GLU A 42 2.96 15.82 -20.75
CA GLU A 42 2.03 15.30 -21.77
C GLU A 42 0.69 14.82 -21.19
N GLY A 43 0.48 14.98 -19.88
CA GLY A 43 -0.66 14.42 -19.16
C GLY A 43 -0.29 13.26 -18.24
N GLU A 44 -1.26 12.44 -17.85
CA GLU A 44 -1.00 11.29 -16.98
C GLU A 44 -0.40 10.12 -17.77
N ILE A 45 0.66 9.51 -17.23
CA ILE A 45 1.35 8.36 -17.80
C ILE A 45 1.34 7.19 -16.80
N PRO A 46 1.07 5.95 -17.25
CA PRO A 46 1.19 4.79 -16.39
C PRO A 46 2.67 4.44 -16.18
N ILE A 47 3.04 4.16 -14.94
CA ILE A 47 4.36 3.70 -14.54
C ILE A 47 4.22 2.33 -13.89
N GLU A 48 4.93 1.35 -14.41
CA GLU A 48 5.11 0.04 -13.81
C GLU A 48 6.14 0.10 -12.69
N VAL A 49 5.77 -0.43 -11.52
CA VAL A 49 6.55 -0.41 -10.28
C VAL A 49 6.65 -1.82 -9.72
N GLU A 50 7.86 -2.23 -9.33
CA GLU A 50 8.10 -3.44 -8.54
C GLU A 50 8.51 -3.06 -7.12
N ILE A 51 7.97 -3.77 -6.13
CA ILE A 51 8.33 -3.63 -4.72
C ILE A 51 8.86 -4.98 -4.22
N SER A 52 10.07 -4.98 -3.67
CA SER A 52 10.71 -6.17 -3.10
C SER A 52 10.88 -6.02 -1.59
N LEU A 53 10.46 -7.05 -0.84
CA LEU A 53 10.65 -7.11 0.60
C LEU A 53 12.00 -7.78 0.91
N PRO A 54 12.92 -7.11 1.62
CA PRO A 54 14.18 -7.74 2.03
C PRO A 54 13.92 -8.84 3.08
N ASN A 55 14.85 -9.78 3.21
CA ASN A 55 14.77 -10.85 4.22
C ASN A 55 14.71 -10.33 5.67
N THR A 56 15.11 -9.09 5.89
CA THR A 56 15.07 -8.38 7.18
C THR A 56 13.79 -7.59 7.40
N PHE A 57 12.84 -7.60 6.46
CA PHE A 57 11.53 -6.99 6.66
C PHE A 57 10.79 -7.64 7.85
N PRO A 58 10.14 -6.86 8.74
CA PRO A 58 9.84 -5.43 8.64
C PRO A 58 10.87 -4.51 9.28
N ASP A 59 12.03 -5.01 9.73
CA ASP A 59 13.04 -4.17 10.37
C ASP A 59 13.68 -3.18 9.39
N ASP A 60 13.90 -3.65 8.15
CA ASP A 60 14.36 -2.84 7.02
C ASP A 60 13.22 -2.54 6.02
N PRO A 61 13.27 -1.39 5.33
CA PRO A 61 12.24 -0.98 4.38
C PRO A 61 12.21 -1.87 3.12
N PRO A 62 11.08 -1.89 2.40
CA PRO A 62 11.04 -2.46 1.06
C PRO A 62 11.88 -1.65 0.06
N GLU A 63 12.37 -2.32 -0.98
CA GLU A 63 13.00 -1.70 -2.15
C GLU A 63 11.96 -1.48 -3.24
N ILE A 64 12.00 -0.34 -3.92
CA ILE A 64 11.03 0.03 -4.95
C ILE A 64 11.79 0.34 -6.24
N GLU A 65 11.55 -0.46 -7.27
CA GLU A 65 12.15 -0.33 -8.59
C GLU A 65 11.11 0.20 -9.58
N ILE A 66 11.50 1.21 -10.36
CA ILE A 66 10.68 1.77 -11.43
C ILE A 66 11.07 1.12 -12.74
N LEU A 67 10.20 0.28 -13.28
CA LEU A 67 10.46 -0.50 -14.49
C LEU A 67 10.23 0.31 -15.76
N THR A 68 9.38 1.34 -15.69
CA THR A 68 9.12 2.24 -16.82
C THR A 68 10.26 3.25 -16.98
N PRO A 69 10.84 3.43 -18.17
CA PRO A 69 11.96 4.33 -18.39
C PRO A 69 11.53 5.81 -18.29
N ILE A 70 11.75 6.40 -17.11
CA ILE A 70 11.43 7.78 -16.79
C ILE A 70 12.54 8.44 -15.97
N THR A 71 12.69 9.75 -16.15
CA THR A 71 13.44 10.61 -15.24
C THR A 71 12.50 11.22 -14.21
N HIS A 72 12.82 11.06 -12.92
CA HIS A 72 12.09 11.66 -11.80
C HIS A 72 13.05 12.06 -10.68
N PRO A 73 12.83 13.18 -9.95
CA PRO A 73 13.74 13.65 -8.91
C PRO A 73 14.02 12.66 -7.77
N ASN A 74 13.08 11.75 -7.52
CA ASN A 74 13.20 10.71 -6.49
C ASN A 74 13.63 9.35 -7.04
N ILE A 75 14.04 9.25 -8.30
CA ILE A 75 14.57 8.00 -8.86
C ILE A 75 16.08 8.16 -8.99
N ASN A 76 16.83 7.21 -8.42
CA ASN A 76 18.28 7.20 -8.54
C ASN A 76 18.74 6.65 -9.90
N THR A 77 20.05 6.66 -10.15
CA THR A 77 20.62 6.22 -11.43
C THR A 77 20.42 4.74 -11.73
N GLU A 78 20.06 3.94 -10.74
CA GLU A 78 19.80 2.50 -10.86
C GLU A 78 18.31 2.18 -11.05
N GLY A 79 17.44 3.20 -11.07
CA GLY A 79 15.99 3.02 -11.24
C GLY A 79 15.22 2.80 -9.94
N PHE A 80 15.87 2.92 -8.79
CA PHE A 80 15.22 2.77 -7.49
C PHE A 80 14.65 4.09 -6.96
N LEU A 81 13.51 4.00 -6.29
CA LEU A 81 12.82 5.13 -5.72
C LEU A 81 13.39 5.48 -4.33
N GLU A 82 13.86 6.71 -4.18
CA GLU A 82 14.36 7.28 -2.93
C GLU A 82 13.28 8.17 -2.30
N MET A 83 12.60 7.59 -1.32
CA MET A 83 11.55 8.28 -0.57
C MET A 83 11.94 8.45 0.89
N ARG A 84 11.45 9.53 1.50
CA ARG A 84 11.70 9.78 2.91
C ARG A 84 11.11 8.70 3.83
N VAL A 85 9.95 8.13 3.48
CA VAL A 85 9.34 7.02 4.23
C VAL A 85 10.26 5.79 4.30
N LEU A 86 11.04 5.54 3.24
CA LEU A 86 12.03 4.47 3.20
C LEU A 86 13.29 4.85 4.00
N ALA A 87 13.73 6.10 3.89
CA ALA A 87 14.90 6.59 4.66
C ALA A 87 14.64 6.71 6.17
N ARG A 88 13.39 6.95 6.58
CA ARG A 88 12.94 7.06 7.98
C ARG A 88 12.02 5.90 8.34
N TRP A 89 12.35 4.72 7.82
CA TRP A 89 11.56 3.53 8.01
C TRP A 89 11.34 3.19 9.48
N ARG A 90 10.15 2.67 9.77
CA ARG A 90 9.79 2.12 11.08
C ARG A 90 9.15 0.75 10.86
N PRO A 91 9.46 -0.25 11.69
CA PRO A 91 8.86 -1.58 11.56
C PRO A 91 7.33 -1.63 11.75
N SER A 92 6.75 -0.55 12.30
CA SER A 92 5.30 -0.36 12.39
C SER A 92 4.66 0.08 11.06
N TYR A 93 5.46 0.45 10.05
CA TYR A 93 4.93 0.82 8.74
C TYR A 93 4.61 -0.41 7.91
N HIS A 94 3.57 -0.28 7.09
CA HIS A 94 3.01 -1.36 6.30
C HIS A 94 3.20 -1.12 4.79
N LEU A 95 3.24 -2.19 4.02
CA LEU A 95 3.44 -2.16 2.57
C LEU A 95 2.37 -1.30 1.87
N PHE A 96 1.12 -1.35 2.32
CA PHE A 96 0.06 -0.53 1.74
C PHE A 96 0.30 0.98 1.95
N GLN A 97 0.92 1.38 3.08
CA GLN A 97 1.26 2.78 3.33
C GLN A 97 2.36 3.24 2.38
N VAL A 98 3.34 2.38 2.12
CA VAL A 98 4.38 2.62 1.11
C VAL A 98 3.74 2.80 -0.27
N ILE A 99 2.84 1.91 -0.67
CA ILE A 99 2.11 2.01 -1.95
C ILE A 99 1.34 3.34 -2.05
N VAL A 100 0.64 3.75 -0.99
CA VAL A 100 -0.09 5.02 -0.95
C VAL A 100 0.85 6.21 -1.13
N GLU A 101 2.02 6.19 -0.48
CA GLU A 101 3.03 7.25 -0.65
C GLU A 101 3.64 7.27 -2.05
N VAL A 102 3.84 6.10 -2.69
CA VAL A 102 4.30 6.03 -4.09
C VAL A 102 3.27 6.71 -5.00
N ILE A 103 1.99 6.38 -4.84
CA ILE A 103 0.90 7.01 -5.61
C ILE A 103 0.87 8.53 -5.36
N ARG A 104 0.99 8.95 -4.09
CA ARG A 104 1.03 10.37 -3.71
C ARG A 104 2.20 11.09 -4.36
N LEU A 105 3.39 10.51 -4.34
CA LEU A 105 4.59 11.09 -4.93
C LEU A 105 4.41 11.38 -6.42
N PHE A 106 3.99 10.37 -7.18
CA PHE A 106 3.78 10.50 -8.62
C PHE A 106 2.58 11.39 -9.01
N SER A 107 1.64 11.61 -8.10
CA SER A 107 0.56 12.59 -8.30
C SER A 107 0.99 14.05 -8.08
N LYS A 108 2.10 14.28 -7.37
CA LYS A 108 2.57 15.62 -6.97
C LYS A 108 3.79 16.10 -7.74
N VAL A 109 4.69 15.19 -8.11
CA VAL A 109 5.95 15.52 -8.78
C VAL A 109 5.90 14.95 -10.20
N PRO A 110 6.08 15.78 -11.24
CA PRO A 110 5.98 15.33 -12.62
C PRO A 110 7.15 14.41 -13.01
N ALA A 111 6.82 13.30 -13.66
CA ALA A 111 7.77 12.42 -14.32
C ALA A 111 8.03 12.92 -15.75
N ARG A 112 9.25 12.68 -16.24
CA ARG A 112 9.64 12.96 -17.63
C ARG A 112 9.96 11.65 -18.33
N LYS A 113 9.39 11.42 -19.52
CA LYS A 113 9.71 10.24 -20.32
C LYS A 113 11.15 10.32 -20.81
N ASP A 114 11.89 9.24 -20.66
CA ASP A 114 13.20 9.12 -21.28
C ASP A 114 13.02 8.80 -22.76
N THR A 115 13.34 9.77 -23.62
CA THR A 115 13.20 9.65 -25.08
C THR A 115 14.24 8.73 -25.72
N THR A 116 15.16 8.16 -24.94
CA THR A 116 16.25 7.29 -25.39
C THR A 116 15.95 5.79 -25.25
N GLY A 117 14.80 5.40 -24.70
CA GLY A 117 14.36 4.01 -24.62
C GLY A 117 13.76 3.49 -25.94
N PRO A 118 13.73 2.16 -26.18
CA PRO A 118 13.04 1.60 -27.32
C PRO A 118 11.56 1.99 -27.26
N LYS A 119 11.03 2.54 -28.36
CA LYS A 119 9.61 2.81 -28.51
C LYS A 119 8.83 1.50 -28.41
N TRP A 120 8.14 1.30 -27.30
CA TRP A 120 7.06 0.33 -27.24
C TRP A 120 5.88 0.93 -28.02
N GLU A 121 5.77 0.55 -29.29
CA GLU A 121 4.57 0.80 -30.07
C GLU A 121 3.47 -0.11 -29.53
N ALA A 122 2.52 0.46 -28.79
CA ALA A 122 1.29 -0.23 -28.44
C ALA A 122 0.58 -0.62 -29.73
N SER A 123 0.63 -1.90 -30.11
CA SER A 123 -0.15 -2.40 -31.23
C SER A 123 -1.63 -2.29 -30.86
N GLU A 124 -2.39 -1.47 -31.60
CA GLU A 124 -3.85 -1.27 -31.44
C GLU A 124 -4.67 -2.57 -31.43
N ASN A 125 -4.06 -3.70 -31.81
CA ASN A 125 -4.67 -5.04 -31.84
C ASN A 125 -4.82 -5.73 -30.46
N GLN A 126 -4.44 -5.11 -29.34
CA GLN A 126 -4.57 -5.70 -27.99
C GLN A 126 -5.74 -5.16 -27.14
N LEU A 127 -6.52 -4.19 -27.64
CA LEU A 127 -7.60 -3.55 -26.88
C LEU A 127 -8.81 -4.46 -26.64
N ASP A 128 -9.17 -5.28 -27.61
CA ASP A 128 -10.35 -6.15 -27.55
C ASP A 128 -10.30 -7.23 -26.44
N PRO A 129 -9.19 -7.98 -26.24
CA PRO A 129 -9.12 -8.96 -25.16
C PRO A 129 -9.14 -8.32 -23.76
N LEU A 130 -8.59 -7.12 -23.60
CA LEU A 130 -8.57 -6.39 -22.32
C LEU A 130 -9.95 -5.85 -21.94
N ILE A 131 -10.73 -5.38 -22.92
CA ILE A 131 -12.13 -4.95 -22.72
C ILE A 131 -12.99 -6.14 -22.28
N ALA A 132 -12.82 -7.30 -22.93
CA ALA A 132 -13.53 -8.52 -22.56
C ALA A 132 -13.15 -9.00 -21.14
N GLN A 133 -11.88 -8.91 -20.77
CA GLN A 133 -11.41 -9.27 -19.42
C GLN A 133 -11.98 -8.33 -18.34
N LYS A 134 -12.11 -7.04 -18.63
CA LYS A 134 -12.73 -6.04 -17.73
C LYS A 134 -14.21 -6.35 -17.48
N GLU A 135 -14.96 -6.72 -18.52
CA GLU A 135 -16.37 -7.10 -18.37
C GLU A 135 -16.53 -8.37 -17.54
N GLN A 136 -15.69 -9.38 -17.75
CA GLN A 136 -15.70 -10.61 -16.95
C GLN A 136 -15.41 -10.33 -15.47
N LEU A 137 -14.43 -9.47 -15.16
CA LEU A 137 -14.11 -9.07 -13.80
C LEU A 137 -15.29 -8.37 -13.11
N SER A 138 -16.03 -7.53 -13.83
CA SER A 138 -17.21 -6.84 -13.28
C SER A 138 -18.31 -7.83 -12.83
N ILE A 139 -18.50 -8.91 -13.59
CA ILE A 139 -19.45 -9.98 -13.29
C ILE A 139 -18.99 -10.79 -12.07
N ILE A 140 -17.71 -11.15 -12.01
CA ILE A 140 -17.14 -11.88 -10.86
C ILE A 140 -17.29 -11.05 -9.58
N LEU A 141 -17.05 -9.74 -9.66
CA LEU A 141 -17.14 -8.82 -8.53
C LEU A 141 -18.58 -8.69 -8.02
N GLN A 142 -19.58 -8.64 -8.92
CA GLN A 142 -20.99 -8.69 -8.54
C GLN A 142 -21.38 -10.00 -7.86
N ASN A 143 -20.93 -11.14 -8.37
CA ASN A 143 -21.20 -12.46 -7.80
C ASN A 143 -20.57 -12.62 -6.40
N LYS A 144 -19.33 -12.18 -6.23
CA LYS A 144 -18.64 -12.22 -4.93
C LYS A 144 -19.28 -11.31 -3.89
N LYS A 145 -19.78 -10.13 -4.30
CA LYS A 145 -20.57 -9.26 -3.41
C LYS A 145 -21.84 -9.95 -2.92
N LYS A 146 -22.53 -10.71 -3.79
CA LYS A 146 -23.72 -11.48 -3.44
C LYS A 146 -23.42 -12.64 -2.48
N GLU A 147 -22.32 -13.36 -2.71
CA GLU A 147 -21.85 -14.41 -1.79
C GLU A 147 -21.50 -13.85 -0.40
N LEU A 148 -20.87 -12.67 -0.34
CA LEU A 148 -20.54 -11.96 0.91
C LEU A 148 -21.79 -11.58 1.70
N THR A 149 -22.83 -11.08 1.04
CA THR A 149 -24.11 -10.76 1.71
C THR A 149 -24.81 -12.02 2.25
N ASP A 150 -24.70 -13.14 1.54
CA ASP A 150 -25.30 -14.41 1.96
C ASP A 150 -24.57 -15.03 3.16
N VAL A 151 -23.24 -14.88 3.23
CA VAL A 151 -22.42 -15.33 4.38
C VAL A 151 -22.66 -14.44 5.61
N GLN A 152 -22.85 -13.13 5.43
CA GLN A 152 -23.21 -12.20 6.51
C GLN A 152 -24.57 -12.53 7.13
N SER A 153 -25.52 -13.07 6.35
CA SER A 153 -26.85 -13.47 6.84
C SER A 153 -26.87 -14.76 7.68
N LYS A 154 -25.78 -15.56 7.67
CA LYS A 154 -25.72 -16.90 8.27
C LYS A 154 -24.92 -17.02 9.57
N LYS A 155 -24.53 -15.92 10.22
CA LYS A 155 -23.90 -15.97 11.55
C LYS A 155 -24.91 -15.66 12.65
N SER A 156 -25.51 -16.70 13.22
CA SER A 156 -26.10 -16.65 14.56
C SER A 156 -25.58 -17.79 15.45
N SER A 157 -25.08 -17.36 16.60
CA SER A 157 -25.09 -18.04 17.91
C SER A 157 -24.21 -19.27 18.15
N GLN A 158 -23.00 -19.04 18.66
CA GLN A 158 -22.50 -19.59 19.95
C GLN A 158 -21.07 -19.07 20.21
N ILE A 159 -20.94 -17.99 20.98
CA ILE A 159 -19.63 -17.42 21.34
C ILE A 159 -19.16 -18.12 22.62
N SER A 160 -18.13 -18.96 22.51
CA SER A 160 -17.38 -19.40 23.68
C SER A 160 -16.53 -18.23 24.21
N THR A 161 -16.21 -18.20 25.50
CA THR A 161 -15.34 -17.19 26.11
C THR A 161 -13.97 -17.04 25.42
N ARG A 162 -13.49 -18.11 24.74
CA ARG A 162 -12.28 -18.07 23.90
C ARG A 162 -12.46 -17.19 22.65
N THR A 163 -13.64 -17.19 22.04
CA THR A 163 -13.98 -16.39 20.85
C THR A 163 -14.08 -14.91 21.21
N LEU A 164 -14.69 -14.58 22.37
CA LEU A 164 -14.81 -13.20 22.83
C LEU A 164 -13.44 -12.54 23.10
N ASN A 165 -12.50 -13.30 23.68
CA ASN A 165 -11.15 -12.79 23.94
C ASN A 165 -10.35 -12.59 22.64
N GLN A 166 -10.55 -13.47 21.64
CA GLN A 166 -9.95 -13.31 20.32
C GLN A 166 -10.51 -12.07 19.60
N GLU A 167 -11.82 -11.84 19.66
CA GLU A 167 -12.45 -10.66 19.08
C GLU A 167 -11.99 -9.36 19.77
N LYS A 168 -11.88 -9.37 21.10
CA LYS A 168 -11.31 -8.23 21.85
C LYS A 168 -9.87 -7.93 21.45
N LYS A 169 -9.03 -8.97 21.33
CA LYS A 169 -7.63 -8.80 20.89
C LYS A 169 -7.58 -8.21 19.48
N LYS A 170 -8.36 -8.76 18.55
CA LYS A 170 -8.45 -8.25 17.19
C LYS A 170 -8.90 -6.79 17.15
N HIS A 171 -9.91 -6.42 17.95
CA HIS A 171 -10.37 -5.04 18.05
C HIS A 171 -9.26 -4.09 18.52
N PHE A 172 -8.46 -4.49 19.52
CA PHE A 172 -7.31 -3.67 19.95
C PHE A 172 -6.25 -3.57 18.86
N GLU A 173 -5.94 -4.66 18.15
CA GLU A 173 -5.02 -4.65 17.01
C GLU A 173 -5.50 -3.70 15.90
N ASP A 174 -6.79 -3.74 15.56
CA ASP A 174 -7.42 -2.85 14.56
C ASP A 174 -7.37 -1.37 15.02
N GLU A 175 -7.61 -1.10 16.31
CA GLU A 175 -7.49 0.26 16.86
C GLU A 175 -6.05 0.76 16.85
N ILE A 176 -5.07 -0.08 17.20
CA ILE A 176 -3.64 0.24 17.13
C ILE A 176 -3.28 0.60 15.70
N LEU A 177 -3.62 -0.26 14.74
CA LEU A 177 -3.36 -0.03 13.32
C LEU A 177 -3.98 1.29 12.83
N ASN A 178 -5.20 1.60 13.27
CA ASN A 178 -5.83 2.86 12.90
C ASN A 178 -5.06 4.08 13.45
N VAL A 179 -4.60 4.03 14.70
CA VAL A 179 -3.79 5.10 15.29
C VAL A 179 -2.43 5.22 14.61
N GLU A 180 -1.81 4.11 14.25
CA GLU A 180 -0.55 4.09 13.48
C GLU A 180 -0.73 4.70 12.09
N ASN A 181 -1.85 4.43 11.42
CA ASN A 181 -2.19 5.05 10.14
C ASN A 181 -2.42 6.55 10.28
N GLU A 182 -3.10 7.00 11.34
CA GLU A 182 -3.27 8.42 11.62
C GLU A 182 -1.91 9.09 11.89
N LEU A 183 -1.02 8.44 12.65
CA LEU A 183 0.35 8.91 12.89
C LEU A 183 1.14 9.06 11.59
N PHE A 184 1.09 8.03 10.74
CA PHE A 184 1.73 8.06 9.43
C PHE A 184 1.22 9.22 8.57
N ALA A 185 -0.11 9.38 8.51
CA ALA A 185 -0.74 10.43 7.70
C ALA A 185 -0.34 11.83 8.17
N ILE A 186 -0.31 12.10 9.48
CA ILE A 186 0.09 13.43 9.98
C ILE A 186 1.58 13.71 9.79
N GLU A 187 2.43 12.68 9.81
CA GLU A 187 3.85 12.80 9.49
C GLU A 187 3.99 13.24 8.03
N SER A 188 3.33 12.52 7.11
CA SER A 188 3.31 12.86 5.68
C SER A 188 2.75 14.28 5.41
N GLN A 189 1.64 14.66 6.05
CA GLN A 189 1.07 16.01 5.95
C GLN A 189 2.02 17.11 6.44
N PHE A 190 2.73 16.86 7.54
CA PHE A 190 3.70 17.83 8.07
C PHE A 190 4.89 18.00 7.15
N GLU A 191 5.37 16.90 6.56
CA GLU A 191 6.50 16.91 5.64
C GLU A 191 6.18 17.63 4.33
N ASP A 192 4.93 17.56 3.88
CA ASP A 192 4.41 18.29 2.74
C ASP A 192 4.04 19.74 3.06
N TYR A 193 4.32 20.22 4.28
CA TYR A 193 3.98 21.55 4.76
C TYR A 193 2.47 21.85 4.71
N GLU A 194 1.62 20.81 4.70
CA GLU A 194 0.15 20.93 4.70
C GLU A 194 -0.38 21.33 6.07
N ILE A 195 0.38 21.04 7.14
CA ILE A 195 0.04 21.41 8.52
C ILE A 195 1.20 22.14 9.21
N SER A 196 0.87 23.03 10.14
CA SER A 196 1.86 23.76 10.91
C SER A 196 2.58 22.88 11.93
N SER A 197 3.77 23.31 12.38
CA SER A 197 4.53 22.62 13.44
C SER A 197 3.73 22.48 14.75
N LEU A 198 2.92 23.49 15.09
CA LEU A 198 2.08 23.46 16.29
C LEU A 198 0.94 22.45 16.15
N GLU A 199 0.29 22.38 14.99
CA GLU A 199 -0.76 21.40 14.72
C GLU A 199 -0.22 19.98 14.70
N PHE A 200 0.91 19.77 14.03
CA PHE A 200 1.62 18.49 14.02
C PHE A 200 1.95 18.05 15.45
N ALA A 201 2.62 18.89 16.25
CA ALA A 201 3.01 18.55 17.61
C ALA A 201 1.81 18.17 18.49
N LYS A 202 0.71 18.91 18.39
CA LYS A 202 -0.54 18.62 19.13
C LYS A 202 -1.13 17.27 18.72
N LYS A 203 -1.35 17.05 17.43
CA LYS A 203 -1.95 15.79 16.93
C LYS A 203 -1.04 14.60 17.22
N PHE A 204 0.26 14.73 16.93
CA PHE A 204 1.25 13.68 17.15
C PHE A 204 1.30 13.25 18.61
N PHE A 205 1.35 14.20 19.55
CA PHE A 205 1.37 13.87 20.98
C PHE A 205 0.09 13.15 21.43
N MET A 206 -1.09 13.60 20.97
CA MET A 206 -2.36 12.96 21.30
C MET A 206 -2.42 11.52 20.77
N LEU A 207 -2.00 11.29 19.53
CA LEU A 207 -1.99 9.98 18.92
C LEU A 207 -0.96 9.05 19.55
N LYS A 208 0.26 9.54 19.84
CA LYS A 208 1.27 8.75 20.57
C LYS A 208 0.81 8.37 21.98
N LYS A 209 0.14 9.28 22.69
CA LYS A 209 -0.45 8.97 23.99
C LYS A 209 -1.54 7.92 23.86
N ARG A 210 -2.40 8.01 22.85
CA ARG A 210 -3.45 7.01 22.57
C ARG A 210 -2.85 5.65 22.25
N LEU A 211 -1.85 5.59 21.38
CA LEU A 211 -1.13 4.37 21.02
C LEU A 211 -0.56 3.68 22.26
N TYR A 212 0.18 4.41 23.09
CA TYR A 212 0.74 3.88 24.33
C TYR A 212 -0.33 3.28 25.26
N LEU A 213 -1.50 3.92 25.38
CA LEU A 213 -2.60 3.42 26.20
C LEU A 213 -3.27 2.17 25.62
N LEU A 214 -3.26 1.99 24.30
CA LEU A 214 -3.78 0.80 23.63
C LEU A 214 -2.81 -0.37 23.76
N GLU A 215 -1.52 -0.13 23.53
CA GLU A 215 -0.45 -1.13 23.70
C GLU A 215 -0.38 -1.65 25.14
N ALA A 216 -0.60 -0.78 26.14
CA ALA A 216 -0.64 -1.18 27.54
C ALA A 216 -1.87 -2.03 27.92
N LYS A 217 -2.90 -2.08 27.07
CA LYS A 217 -4.16 -2.82 27.30
C LYS A 217 -4.29 -4.07 26.43
N SER A 218 -3.50 -4.19 25.37
CA SER A 218 -3.44 -5.35 24.47
C SER A 218 -2.69 -6.51 25.09
#